data_AF-A0A2T1K8L0-F1
#
_entry.id   AF-A0A2T1K8L0-F1
#
_cell.length_a   1.000
_cell.length_b   1.000
_cell.length_c   1.000
_cell.angle_alpha   90.00
_cell.angle_beta   90.00
_cell.angle_gamma   90.00
#
_symmetry.space_group_name_H-M   'P 1'
#
loop_
_entity.id
_entity.type
_entity.pdbx_description
1 polymer ?
#
loop_
_entity_poly.entity_id
_entity_poly.type
_entity_poly.pdbx_seq_one_letter_code
_entity_poly.pdbx_strand_id
1 'polypeptide(L)'
;MKHLILAVFLLSVACGVHAKPFYSYDLHGMVTGDIGGVASLSGVHMGDEFTIRLNIWTHNSGQHKVSFQGVIGDWAFLEQQTVASYHWGDWSPERFYTFGSYSPLTPPEGNGSTVYPYALYLGFLGLEQTGTVTIPEENRLIRDTGEINLNQFHSGGFHFWFFNQEIGSPFGTEEDLYGSITRIVAVPEPSTLLLSALWFAFLCIKRHLR
;
A
#
# COMPACT_ATOMS: atom_id res chain seq x y z
N MET A 1 -10.32 23.85 36.47
CA MET A 1 -9.33 23.72 35.36
C MET A 1 -8.52 22.42 35.39
N LYS A 2 -7.93 21.99 36.51
CA LYS A 2 -7.08 20.77 36.55
C LYS A 2 -7.83 19.48 36.15
N HIS A 3 -9.07 19.32 36.58
CA HIS A 3 -9.91 18.16 36.24
C HIS A 3 -10.36 18.12 34.77
N LEU A 4 -10.52 19.28 34.11
CA LEU A 4 -10.85 19.37 32.68
C LEU A 4 -9.67 18.92 31.82
N ILE A 5 -8.44 19.32 32.18
CA ILE A 5 -7.21 18.93 31.49
C ILE A 5 -6.99 17.42 31.62
N LEU A 6 -7.21 16.86 32.81
CA LEU A 6 -7.12 15.42 33.04
C LEU A 6 -8.18 14.63 32.26
N ALA A 7 -9.42 15.13 32.19
CA ALA A 7 -10.49 14.50 31.43
C ALA A 7 -10.20 14.54 29.92
N VAL A 8 -9.71 15.67 29.38
CA VAL A 8 -9.31 15.78 27.96
C VAL A 8 -8.09 14.89 27.66
N PHE A 9 -7.14 14.77 28.59
CA PHE A 9 -6.01 13.85 28.47
C PHE A 9 -6.48 12.40 28.41
N LEU A 10 -7.33 11.96 29.34
CA LEU A 10 -7.89 10.61 29.37
C LEU A 10 -8.75 10.33 28.12
N LEU A 11 -9.51 11.31 27.63
CA LEU A 11 -10.30 11.18 26.41
C LEU A 11 -9.39 11.08 25.17
N SER A 12 -8.28 11.81 25.11
CA SER A 12 -7.31 11.72 24.01
C SER A 12 -6.59 10.37 23.98
N VAL A 13 -6.27 9.81 25.16
CA VAL A 13 -5.72 8.46 25.29
C VAL A 13 -6.77 7.42 24.88
N ALA A 14 -8.03 7.56 25.30
CA ALA A 14 -9.12 6.65 24.95
C ALA A 14 -9.48 6.68 23.46
N CYS A 15 -9.57 7.86 22.83
CA CYS A 15 -9.77 8.00 21.40
C CYS A 15 -8.57 7.48 20.59
N GLY A 16 -7.37 7.63 21.14
CA GLY A 16 -6.15 7.11 20.53
C GLY A 16 -5.98 5.59 20.58
N VAL A 17 -6.69 4.91 21.48
CA VAL A 17 -6.76 3.44 21.55
C VAL A 17 -7.78 2.88 20.55
N HIS A 18 -8.75 3.69 20.11
CA HIS A 18 -9.80 3.25 19.19
C HIS A 18 -9.55 3.53 17.70
N ALA A 19 -8.49 4.27 17.35
CA ALA A 19 -8.18 4.63 15.96
C ALA A 19 -7.26 3.63 15.22
N LYS A 20 -6.86 2.53 15.84
CA LYS A 20 -5.89 1.59 15.26
C LYS A 20 -6.42 0.17 15.37
N PRO A 21 -6.61 -0.47 14.22
CA PRO A 21 -5.75 -1.63 14.06
C PRO A 21 -5.36 -1.78 12.60
N PHE A 22 -4.56 -0.84 12.10
CA PHE A 22 -3.84 -1.08 10.86
C PHE A 22 -2.35 -1.19 11.14
N TYR A 23 -1.66 -1.93 10.27
CA TYR A 23 -0.21 -1.93 10.20
C TYR A 23 0.22 -1.15 8.97
N SER A 24 1.27 -0.35 9.13
CA SER A 24 1.85 0.49 8.09
C SER A 24 3.19 -0.08 7.63
N TYR A 25 3.42 -0.13 6.32
CA TYR A 25 4.64 -0.63 5.70
C TYR A 25 5.10 0.30 4.57
N ASP A 26 6.41 0.52 4.47
CA ASP A 26 7.03 1.07 3.25
C ASP A 26 7.54 -0.09 2.39
N LEU A 27 6.97 -0.22 1.21
CA LEU A 27 7.40 -1.15 0.17
C LEU A 27 8.38 -0.40 -0.73
N HIS A 28 9.60 -0.92 -0.86
CA HIS A 28 10.59 -0.39 -1.79
C HIS A 28 10.89 -1.42 -2.85
N GLY A 29 11.14 -0.95 -4.07
CA GLY A 29 11.49 -1.82 -5.16
C GLY A 29 11.95 -1.05 -6.39
N MET A 30 12.04 -1.77 -7.50
CA MET A 30 12.47 -1.25 -8.79
C MET A 30 11.42 -1.56 -9.84
N VAL A 31 11.22 -0.63 -10.76
CA VAL A 31 10.45 -0.87 -11.99
C VAL A 31 11.19 -1.93 -12.81
N THR A 32 10.45 -2.98 -13.17
CA THR A 32 10.95 -4.17 -13.87
C THR A 32 9.91 -4.61 -14.90
N GLY A 33 10.28 -5.33 -15.96
CA GLY A 33 9.30 -5.84 -16.93
C GLY A 33 9.58 -5.42 -18.37
N ASP A 34 8.50 -5.29 -19.14
CA ASP A 34 8.54 -5.06 -20.59
C ASP A 34 8.80 -3.57 -20.92
N ILE A 35 9.65 -3.35 -21.93
CA ILE A 35 10.02 -2.03 -22.43
C ILE A 35 8.80 -1.30 -23.00
N GLY A 36 7.81 -2.02 -23.56
CA GLY A 36 6.60 -1.45 -24.17
C GLY A 36 5.76 -0.60 -23.19
N GLY A 37 5.47 -1.16 -22.02
CA GLY A 37 4.70 -0.46 -20.98
C GLY A 37 5.42 0.77 -20.46
N VAL A 38 6.73 0.67 -20.19
CA VAL A 38 7.54 1.82 -19.74
C VAL A 38 7.67 2.90 -20.83
N ALA A 39 7.94 2.51 -22.08
CA ALA A 39 8.12 3.45 -23.19
C ALA A 39 6.86 4.26 -23.51
N SER A 40 5.70 3.75 -23.11
CA SER A 40 4.40 4.41 -23.28
C SER A 40 4.11 5.46 -22.20
N LEU A 41 4.99 5.58 -21.19
CA LEU A 41 4.80 6.44 -20.01
C LEU A 41 5.93 7.46 -19.89
N SER A 42 5.57 8.74 -19.74
CA SER A 42 6.55 9.81 -19.49
C SER A 42 6.90 9.89 -18.00
N GLY A 43 8.18 9.89 -17.66
CA GLY A 43 8.68 10.05 -16.29
C GLY A 43 8.81 8.75 -15.48
N VAL A 44 8.68 7.60 -16.13
CA VAL A 44 8.97 6.28 -15.54
C VAL A 44 9.89 5.53 -16.49
N HIS A 45 10.94 4.93 -15.96
CA HIS A 45 11.92 4.16 -16.70
C HIS A 45 12.17 2.79 -16.06
N MET A 46 12.65 1.86 -16.87
CA MET A 46 13.14 0.58 -16.39
C MET A 46 14.30 0.80 -15.41
N GLY A 47 14.18 0.22 -14.22
CA GLY A 47 15.15 0.43 -13.14
C GLY A 47 14.92 1.68 -12.30
N ASP A 48 13.83 2.42 -12.48
CA ASP A 48 13.45 3.47 -11.53
C ASP A 48 13.08 2.86 -10.17
N GLU A 49 13.45 3.54 -9.09
CA GLU A 49 13.02 3.17 -7.75
C GLU A 49 11.54 3.52 -7.55
N PHE A 50 10.85 2.69 -6.76
CA PHE A 50 9.54 3.02 -6.24
C PHE A 50 9.50 2.90 -4.71
N THR A 51 8.65 3.71 -4.09
CA THR A 51 8.30 3.59 -2.68
C THR A 51 6.78 3.70 -2.51
N ILE A 52 6.18 2.68 -1.91
CA ILE A 52 4.73 2.61 -1.69
C ILE A 52 4.48 2.42 -0.19
N ARG A 53 3.81 3.38 0.44
CA ARG A 53 3.25 3.23 1.78
C ARG A 53 1.98 2.39 1.68
N LEU A 54 1.96 1.23 2.32
CA LEU A 54 0.80 0.35 2.45
C LEU A 54 0.30 0.33 3.90
N ASN A 55 -1.01 0.52 4.07
CA ASN A 55 -1.71 0.35 5.33
C ASN A 55 -2.67 -0.84 5.22
N ILE A 56 -2.68 -1.73 6.20
CA ILE A 56 -3.53 -2.93 6.22
C ILE A 56 -4.31 -2.97 7.52
N TRP A 57 -5.64 -2.89 7.44
CA TRP A 57 -6.53 -2.97 8.60
C TRP A 57 -6.87 -4.40 8.98
N THR A 58 -7.32 -4.59 10.22
CA THR A 58 -7.86 -5.87 10.71
C THR A 58 -8.94 -6.44 9.81
N HIS A 59 -8.87 -7.76 9.71
CA HIS A 59 -9.75 -8.63 8.98
C HIS A 59 -11.11 -8.79 9.67
N ASN A 60 -12.22 -8.54 8.95
CA ASN A 60 -13.57 -8.76 9.50
C ASN A 60 -14.44 -9.75 8.69
N SER A 61 -14.06 -10.15 7.46
CA SER A 61 -14.95 -10.97 6.60
C SER A 61 -14.34 -11.54 5.29
N GLY A 62 -13.16 -12.15 5.32
CA GLY A 62 -12.48 -12.76 4.15
C GLY A 62 -11.67 -11.79 3.29
N GLN A 63 -11.66 -10.50 3.62
CA GLN A 63 -10.91 -9.46 2.92
C GLN A 63 -10.32 -8.46 3.91
N HIS A 64 -9.08 -8.06 3.67
CA HIS A 64 -8.43 -6.97 4.38
C HIS A 64 -8.79 -5.64 3.73
N LYS A 65 -9.23 -4.66 4.51
CA LYS A 65 -9.21 -3.28 4.03
C LYS A 65 -7.75 -2.84 3.95
N VAL A 66 -7.37 -2.21 2.86
CA VAL A 66 -6.01 -1.68 2.64
C VAL A 66 -6.05 -0.27 2.07
N SER A 67 -4.95 0.45 2.21
CA SER A 67 -4.72 1.71 1.53
C SER A 67 -3.28 1.83 1.12
N PHE A 68 -3.04 2.44 -0.03
CA PHE A 68 -1.67 2.68 -0.47
C PHE A 68 -1.50 4.00 -1.19
N GLN A 69 -0.33 4.60 -1.04
CA GLN A 69 0.12 5.83 -1.69
C GLN A 69 1.62 5.75 -1.90
N GLY A 70 2.18 6.52 -2.83
CA GLY A 70 3.60 6.38 -3.12
C GLY A 70 4.10 7.13 -4.33
N VAL A 71 5.31 6.74 -4.73
CA VAL A 71 6.05 7.30 -5.85
C VAL A 71 6.68 6.18 -6.67
N ILE A 72 6.67 6.31 -7.99
CA ILE A 72 7.35 5.44 -8.96
C ILE A 72 8.06 6.36 -9.96
N GLY A 73 9.39 6.39 -10.00
CA GLY A 73 10.10 7.38 -10.83
C GLY A 73 9.64 8.82 -10.50
N ASP A 74 9.20 9.57 -11.52
CA ASP A 74 8.66 10.93 -11.36
C ASP A 74 7.16 10.96 -11.00
N TRP A 75 6.49 9.80 -10.90
CA TRP A 75 5.06 9.72 -10.65
C TRP A 75 4.77 9.66 -9.16
N ALA A 76 3.86 10.51 -8.69
CA ALA A 76 3.25 10.38 -7.37
C ALA A 76 1.80 9.93 -7.50
N PHE A 77 1.35 9.10 -6.57
CA PHE A 77 -0.05 8.69 -6.51
C PHE A 77 -0.60 8.87 -5.11
N LEU A 78 -1.81 9.43 -5.07
CA LEU A 78 -2.51 9.76 -3.82
C LEU A 78 -3.07 8.49 -3.18
N GLU A 79 -3.42 8.59 -1.90
CA GLU A 79 -3.99 7.48 -1.16
C GLU A 79 -5.19 6.87 -1.86
N GLN A 80 -5.10 5.56 -2.07
CA GLN A 80 -6.14 4.71 -2.63
C GLN A 80 -6.60 3.79 -1.52
N GLN A 81 -7.91 3.70 -1.26
CA GLN A 81 -8.46 2.71 -0.34
C GLN A 81 -9.15 1.61 -1.13
N THR A 82 -8.83 0.37 -0.80
CA THR A 82 -9.43 -0.79 -1.44
C THR A 82 -9.48 -1.98 -0.47
N VAL A 83 -9.83 -3.14 -0.99
CA VAL A 83 -9.76 -4.42 -0.31
C VAL A 83 -8.66 -5.27 -0.91
N ALA A 84 -8.10 -6.17 -0.12
CA ALA A 84 -7.16 -7.20 -0.55
C ALA A 84 -7.64 -8.55 -0.02
N SER A 85 -7.39 -9.61 -0.78
CA SER A 85 -7.66 -10.96 -0.30
C SER A 85 -6.52 -11.89 -0.61
N TYR A 86 -6.51 -12.99 0.13
CA TYR A 86 -5.78 -14.16 -0.28
C TYR A 86 -6.44 -14.81 -1.49
N HIS A 87 -5.62 -15.24 -2.44
CA HIS A 87 -6.04 -16.17 -3.48
C HIS A 87 -5.15 -17.40 -3.46
N TRP A 88 -5.83 -18.53 -3.40
CA TRP A 88 -5.30 -19.88 -3.47
C TRP A 88 -6.21 -20.65 -4.44
N GLY A 89 -5.62 -21.15 -5.53
CA GLY A 89 -6.38 -21.80 -6.61
C GLY A 89 -5.48 -22.25 -7.76
N ASP A 90 -5.97 -23.22 -8.54
CA ASP A 90 -5.43 -23.64 -9.84
C ASP A 90 -3.93 -24.02 -9.89
N TRP A 91 -3.39 -24.61 -8.81
CA TRP A 91 -1.95 -24.92 -8.71
C TRP A 91 -1.07 -23.69 -8.93
N SER A 92 -1.60 -22.51 -8.61
CA SER A 92 -0.87 -21.26 -8.68
C SER A 92 -0.28 -20.90 -7.31
N PRO A 93 0.86 -20.18 -7.28
CA PRO A 93 1.43 -19.64 -6.05
C PRO A 93 0.41 -18.88 -5.22
N GLU A 94 0.46 -19.05 -3.90
CA GLU A 94 -0.38 -18.30 -2.98
C GLU A 94 -0.05 -16.80 -3.01
N ARG A 95 -1.09 -15.97 -3.11
CA ARG A 95 -0.94 -14.52 -3.29
C ARG A 95 -1.89 -13.76 -2.40
N PHE A 96 -1.37 -12.69 -1.79
CA PHE A 96 -2.18 -11.62 -1.22
C PHE A 96 -2.15 -10.45 -2.20
N TYR A 97 -3.29 -10.07 -2.77
CA TYR A 97 -3.34 -9.00 -3.77
C TYR A 97 -4.48 -8.04 -3.51
N THR A 98 -4.25 -6.77 -3.86
CA THR A 98 -5.25 -5.72 -3.75
C THR A 98 -6.20 -5.81 -4.94
N PHE A 99 -7.51 -5.78 -4.68
CA PHE A 99 -8.48 -5.50 -5.72
C PHE A 99 -8.41 -4.02 -6.05
N GLY A 100 -8.73 -3.62 -7.27
CA GLY A 100 -8.97 -2.19 -7.48
C GLY A 100 -8.70 -1.64 -8.85
N SER A 101 -8.11 -2.37 -9.81
CA SER A 101 -7.97 -1.75 -11.13
C SER A 101 -9.23 -1.78 -11.98
N TYR A 102 -9.74 -0.58 -12.25
CA TYR A 102 -10.48 -0.32 -13.46
C TYR A 102 -9.42 0.18 -14.44
N SER A 103 -8.94 -0.70 -15.33
CA SER A 103 -7.95 -0.33 -16.34
C SER A 103 -8.47 0.93 -17.06
N PRO A 104 -7.79 2.08 -16.93
CA PRO A 104 -8.21 3.24 -17.67
C PRO A 104 -8.04 2.94 -19.16
N LEU A 105 -9.04 3.29 -19.97
CA LEU A 105 -8.98 3.18 -21.44
C LEU A 105 -7.89 4.09 -22.06
N THR A 106 -7.18 4.84 -21.23
CA THR A 106 -6.13 5.79 -21.59
C THR A 106 -4.99 5.69 -20.57
N PRO A 107 -3.72 5.82 -20.99
CA PRO A 107 -2.61 5.92 -20.05
C PRO A 107 -2.81 7.16 -19.16
N PRO A 108 -2.20 7.22 -17.96
CA PRO A 108 -2.11 8.46 -17.21
C PRO A 108 -1.56 9.57 -18.10
N GLU A 109 -2.12 10.77 -18.00
CA GLU A 109 -1.57 11.94 -18.69
C GLU A 109 -0.12 12.09 -18.24
N GLY A 110 0.88 11.84 -19.09
CA GLY A 110 2.29 11.87 -18.70
C GLY A 110 2.75 13.22 -18.12
N ASN A 111 3.97 13.27 -17.58
CA ASN A 111 4.63 14.38 -16.84
C ASN A 111 4.43 14.39 -15.32
N GLY A 112 4.57 13.23 -14.66
CA GLY A 112 4.43 13.17 -13.20
C GLY A 112 2.99 13.44 -12.71
N SER A 113 2.00 13.29 -13.59
CA SER A 113 0.60 13.46 -13.21
C SER A 113 0.16 12.36 -12.24
N THR A 114 -0.82 12.70 -11.41
CA THR A 114 -1.35 11.78 -10.40
C THR A 114 -1.90 10.52 -11.05
N VAL A 115 -1.37 9.36 -10.65
CA VAL A 115 -1.98 8.08 -11.00
C VAL A 115 -3.29 7.92 -10.22
N TYR A 116 -4.37 7.65 -10.94
CA TYR A 116 -5.70 7.55 -10.32
C TYR A 116 -5.85 6.33 -9.40
N PRO A 117 -6.74 6.41 -8.39
CA PRO A 117 -6.88 5.45 -7.29
C PRO A 117 -7.19 3.97 -7.62
N TYR A 118 -7.39 3.64 -8.89
CA TYR A 118 -7.94 2.37 -9.33
C TYR A 118 -7.13 1.81 -10.48
N ALA A 119 -5.81 1.95 -10.44
CA ALA A 119 -4.97 1.61 -11.57
C ALA A 119 -3.74 0.76 -11.18
N LEU A 120 -3.41 0.71 -9.89
CA LEU A 120 -2.32 -0.07 -9.32
C LEU A 120 -2.85 -1.31 -8.60
N TYR A 121 -2.23 -2.46 -8.90
CA TYR A 121 -2.38 -3.70 -8.16
C TYR A 121 -1.09 -3.95 -7.37
N LEU A 122 -1.20 -4.24 -6.08
CA LEU A 122 -0.10 -4.78 -5.30
C LEU A 122 -0.32 -6.28 -5.13
N GLY A 123 0.73 -7.06 -5.39
CA GLY A 123 0.75 -8.50 -5.18
C GLY A 123 1.91 -8.90 -4.27
N PHE A 124 1.61 -9.66 -3.23
CA PHE A 124 2.58 -10.25 -2.32
C PHE A 124 2.55 -11.77 -2.50
N LEU A 125 3.71 -12.35 -2.77
CA LEU A 125 3.94 -13.79 -2.84
C LEU A 125 4.58 -14.24 -1.52
N GLY A 126 3.89 -15.14 -0.83
CA GLY A 126 4.32 -15.69 0.44
C GLY A 126 5.08 -17.01 0.32
N LEU A 127 4.87 -17.85 1.33
CA LEU A 127 5.45 -19.18 1.56
C LEU A 127 5.41 -20.12 0.36
N GLU A 128 4.33 -20.09 -0.39
CA GLU A 128 4.02 -21.08 -1.41
C GLU A 128 4.26 -20.48 -2.80
N GLN A 129 5.24 -21.02 -3.51
CA GLN A 129 5.68 -20.52 -4.82
C GLN A 129 5.46 -21.52 -5.96
N THR A 130 4.89 -22.68 -5.65
CA THR A 130 4.88 -23.84 -6.55
C THR A 130 3.47 -24.32 -6.91
N GLY A 131 2.44 -23.79 -6.25
CA GLY A 131 1.06 -24.25 -6.28
C GLY A 131 0.81 -25.61 -5.63
N THR A 132 1.74 -26.15 -4.84
CA THR A 132 1.69 -27.55 -4.40
C THR A 132 1.07 -27.76 -3.02
N VAL A 133 0.83 -26.68 -2.26
CA VAL A 133 0.20 -26.78 -0.94
C VAL A 133 -1.32 -26.86 -1.09
N THR A 134 -1.90 -27.85 -0.43
CA THR A 134 -3.32 -28.21 -0.52
C THR A 134 -4.22 -27.50 0.51
N ILE A 135 -3.66 -26.68 1.40
CA ILE A 135 -4.40 -25.96 2.44
C ILE A 135 -3.97 -24.48 2.41
N PRO A 136 -4.91 -23.53 2.28
CA PRO A 136 -4.58 -22.10 2.29
C PRO A 136 -4.01 -21.67 3.64
N GLU A 137 -2.84 -21.05 3.64
CA GLU A 137 -2.16 -20.58 4.86
C GLU A 137 -2.14 -19.04 4.99
N GLU A 138 -3.24 -18.37 4.63
CA GLU A 138 -3.40 -16.90 4.64
C GLU A 138 -2.77 -16.23 5.88
N ASN A 139 -3.14 -16.72 7.07
CA ASN A 139 -2.70 -16.19 8.35
C ASN A 139 -1.19 -16.31 8.63
N ARG A 140 -0.44 -17.06 7.82
CA ARG A 140 1.02 -17.15 7.93
C ARG A 140 1.72 -15.99 7.24
N LEU A 141 1.18 -15.45 6.15
CA LEU A 141 1.72 -14.29 5.44
C LEU A 141 1.14 -12.98 5.97
N ILE A 142 -0.19 -12.86 6.02
CA ILE A 142 -0.90 -11.70 6.54
C ILE A 142 -1.80 -12.18 7.67
N ARG A 143 -1.52 -11.74 8.90
CA ARG A 143 -2.34 -12.11 10.05
C ARG A 143 -3.69 -11.40 9.97
N ASP A 144 -4.71 -11.97 10.60
CA ASP A 144 -6.03 -11.34 10.80
C ASP A 144 -5.94 -9.91 11.39
N THR A 145 -4.84 -9.57 12.07
CA THR A 145 -4.56 -8.23 12.59
C THR A 145 -4.14 -7.20 11.54
N GLY A 146 -3.86 -7.62 10.30
CA GLY A 146 -3.25 -6.83 9.23
C GLY A 146 -1.72 -6.85 9.24
N GLU A 147 -1.10 -7.60 10.15
CA GLU A 147 0.37 -7.69 10.23
C GLU A 147 0.94 -8.57 9.11
N ILE A 148 1.92 -8.05 8.37
CA ILE A 148 2.72 -8.82 7.43
C ILE A 148 3.78 -9.59 8.22
N ASN A 149 3.77 -10.91 8.10
CA ASN A 149 4.84 -11.75 8.62
C ASN A 149 6.04 -11.70 7.65
N LEU A 150 6.96 -10.78 7.91
CA LEU A 150 8.14 -10.54 7.07
C LEU A 150 9.04 -11.79 6.92
N ASN A 151 8.99 -12.74 7.85
CA ASN A 151 9.73 -13.99 7.75
C ASN A 151 9.14 -14.96 6.71
N GLN A 152 7.89 -14.76 6.28
CA GLN A 152 7.21 -15.59 5.29
C GLN A 152 7.02 -14.87 3.96
N PHE A 153 7.32 -13.57 3.90
CA PHE A 153 7.36 -12.83 2.65
C PHE A 153 8.58 -13.27 1.83
N HIS A 154 8.35 -13.70 0.60
CA HIS A 154 9.42 -14.11 -0.30
C HIS A 154 9.64 -13.11 -1.43
N SER A 155 8.57 -12.71 -2.11
CA SER A 155 8.63 -11.77 -3.23
C SER A 155 7.30 -11.05 -3.37
N GLY A 156 7.27 -10.01 -4.19
CA GLY A 156 6.05 -9.27 -4.46
C GLY A 156 6.34 -8.22 -5.52
N GLY A 157 5.29 -7.57 -5.97
CA GLY A 157 5.39 -6.53 -6.98
C GLY A 157 4.17 -5.65 -7.02
N PHE A 158 4.26 -4.63 -7.85
CA PHE A 158 3.09 -3.92 -8.31
C PHE A 158 2.88 -4.19 -9.80
N HIS A 159 1.63 -4.16 -10.23
CA HIS A 159 1.23 -4.14 -11.63
C HIS A 159 0.37 -2.92 -11.89
N PHE A 160 0.50 -2.32 -13.06
CA PHE A 160 -0.24 -1.14 -13.46
C PHE A 160 -0.68 -1.34 -14.90
N TRP A 161 -1.95 -1.76 -15.06
CA TRP A 161 -2.53 -2.05 -16.36
C TRP A 161 -3.17 -0.81 -16.96
N PHE A 162 -2.89 -0.57 -18.24
CA PHE A 162 -3.46 0.53 -19.00
C PHE A 162 -3.55 0.17 -20.49
N PHE A 163 -4.43 0.86 -21.22
CA PHE A 163 -4.45 0.78 -22.68
C PHE A 163 -3.66 1.95 -23.26
N ASN A 164 -2.69 1.67 -24.12
CA ASN A 164 -2.05 2.67 -24.96
C ASN A 164 -2.78 2.72 -26.31
N GLN A 165 -3.32 3.88 -26.67
CA GLN A 165 -3.94 4.10 -27.98
C GLN A 165 -3.04 5.01 -28.80
N GLU A 166 -2.41 4.46 -29.84
CA GLU A 166 -1.61 5.26 -30.77
C GLU A 166 -2.49 6.28 -31.51
N ILE A 167 -1.96 7.50 -31.69
CA ILE A 167 -2.65 8.57 -32.42
C ILE A 167 -2.98 8.10 -33.84
N GLY A 168 -4.27 7.98 -34.15
CA GLY A 168 -4.75 7.54 -35.46
C GLY A 168 -5.08 6.04 -35.57
N SER A 169 -4.86 5.25 -34.50
CA SER A 169 -5.28 3.85 -34.43
C SER A 169 -6.66 3.71 -33.79
N PRO A 170 -7.59 2.92 -34.39
CA PRO A 170 -8.85 2.54 -33.73
C PRO A 170 -8.65 1.41 -32.70
N PHE A 171 -7.45 0.85 -32.58
CA PHE A 171 -7.10 -0.23 -31.65
C PHE A 171 -6.12 0.28 -30.59
N GLY A 172 -6.39 -0.02 -29.32
CA GLY A 172 -5.44 0.16 -28.22
C GLY A 172 -4.70 -1.14 -27.92
N THR A 173 -3.44 -1.05 -27.52
CA THR A 173 -2.68 -2.18 -26.95
C THR A 173 -2.80 -2.14 -25.44
N GLU A 174 -3.00 -3.31 -24.82
CA GLU A 174 -2.93 -3.45 -23.38
C GLU A 174 -1.46 -3.51 -22.97
N GLU A 175 -1.09 -2.67 -22.01
CA GLU A 175 0.25 -2.54 -21.47
C GLU A 175 0.23 -2.74 -19.95
N ASP A 176 1.29 -3.30 -19.39
CA ASP A 176 1.48 -3.46 -17.94
C ASP A 176 2.82 -2.86 -17.52
N LEU A 177 2.78 -1.87 -16.63
CA LEU A 177 3.95 -1.41 -15.91
C LEU A 177 4.10 -2.26 -14.63
N TYR A 178 5.18 -3.02 -14.58
CA TYR A 178 5.50 -3.91 -13.47
C TYR A 178 6.64 -3.34 -12.61
N GLY A 179 6.67 -3.74 -11.34
CA GLY A 179 7.79 -3.46 -10.45
C GLY A 179 7.95 -4.55 -9.41
N SER A 180 9.20 -4.90 -9.12
CA SER A 180 9.56 -5.93 -8.14
C SER A 180 9.86 -5.29 -6.79
N ILE A 181 9.18 -5.73 -5.72
CA ILE A 181 9.46 -5.32 -4.34
C ILE A 181 10.77 -5.98 -3.90
N THR A 182 11.73 -5.16 -3.48
CA THR A 182 13.04 -5.61 -2.98
C THR A 182 13.16 -5.51 -1.47
N ARG A 183 12.35 -4.67 -0.82
CA ARG A 183 12.39 -4.47 0.63
C ARG A 183 11.04 -4.03 1.18
N ILE A 184 10.66 -4.58 2.33
CA ILE A 184 9.50 -4.13 3.11
C ILE A 184 10.00 -3.66 4.47
N VAL A 185 9.63 -2.44 4.85
CA VAL A 185 9.99 -1.85 6.14
C VAL A 185 8.72 -1.58 6.93
N ALA A 186 8.59 -2.19 8.10
CA ALA A 186 7.51 -1.86 9.03
C ALA A 186 7.68 -0.41 9.49
N VAL A 187 6.64 0.40 9.36
CA VAL A 187 6.69 1.79 9.76
C VAL A 187 6.06 1.92 11.14
N PRO A 188 6.84 2.33 12.16
CA PRO A 188 6.29 2.52 13.49
C PRO A 188 5.22 3.59 13.40
N GLU A 189 4.00 3.23 13.75
CA GLU A 189 2.99 4.24 13.86
C GLU A 189 3.29 5.11 15.08
N PRO A 190 3.14 6.44 14.99
CA PRO A 190 3.25 7.28 16.17
C PRO A 190 2.25 6.74 17.20
N SER A 191 2.77 6.29 18.34
CA SER A 191 1.91 5.82 19.40
C SER A 191 1.03 7.00 19.81
N THR A 192 -0.24 6.75 20.04
CA THR A 192 -1.16 7.79 20.50
C THR A 192 -0.68 8.39 21.83
N LEU A 193 0.07 7.61 22.61
CA LEU A 193 0.88 8.08 23.73
C LEU A 193 1.93 9.15 23.38
N LEU A 194 2.70 8.97 22.30
CA LEU A 194 3.70 9.94 21.83
C LEU A 194 3.04 11.26 21.39
N LEU A 195 1.93 11.16 20.65
CA LEU A 195 1.16 12.33 20.20
C LEU A 195 0.53 13.07 21.39
N SER A 196 -0.03 12.34 22.36
CA SER A 196 -0.54 12.91 23.61
C SER A 196 0.57 13.57 24.44
N ALA A 197 1.78 12.97 24.48
CA ALA A 197 2.92 13.53 25.19
C ALA A 197 3.44 14.83 24.52
N LEU A 198 3.54 14.87 23.19
CA LEU A 198 3.92 16.06 22.44
C LEU A 198 2.90 17.20 22.62
N TRP A 199 1.61 16.88 22.62
CA TRP A 199 0.55 17.87 22.87
C TRP A 199 0.60 18.43 24.30
N PHE A 200 0.89 17.57 25.29
CA PHE A 200 1.07 17.99 26.67
C PHE A 200 2.31 18.89 26.85
N ALA A 201 3.42 18.53 26.21
CA ALA A 201 4.63 19.34 26.21
C ALA A 201 4.38 20.74 25.62
N PHE A 202 3.64 20.82 24.51
CA PHE A 202 3.23 22.10 23.90
C PHE A 202 2.38 22.96 24.84
N LEU A 203 1.42 22.36 25.56
CA LEU A 203 0.61 23.09 26.54
C LEU A 203 1.44 23.61 27.72
N CYS A 204 2.38 22.83 28.23
CA CYS A 204 3.28 23.25 29.31
C CYS A 204 4.18 24.41 28.89
N ILE A 205 4.73 24.37 27.67
CA ILE A 205 5.57 25.44 27.12
C ILE A 205 4.77 26.73 26.93
N LYS A 206 3.57 26.67 26.34
CA LYS A 206 2.71 27.84 26.12
C LYS A 206 2.26 28.51 27.43
N ARG A 207 2.21 27.75 28.53
CA ARG A 207 1.81 28.25 29.85
C ARG A 207 2.96 28.91 30.62
N HIS A 208 4.21 28.60 30.27
CA HIS A 208 5.41 29.26 30.82
C HIS A 208 5.83 30.51 30.05
N LEU A 209 5.36 30.66 28.80
CA LEU A 209 5.57 31.84 27.96
C LEU A 209 4.51 32.94 28.16
N ARG A 210 3.62 32.78 29.16
CA ARG A 210 2.66 33.78 29.64
C ARG A 210 2.93 34.06 31.12
#